data_AF-A0A380FE43-F1
#
_entry.id   AF-A0A380FE43-F1
#
_cell.length_a   1.000
_cell.length_b   1.000
_cell.length_c   1.000
_cell.angle_alpha   90.00
_cell.angle_beta   90.00
_cell.angle_gamma   90.00
#
_symmetry.space_group_name_H-M   'P 1'
#
loop_
_entity.id
_entity.type
_entity.pdbx_description
1 polymer ?
#
loop_
_entity_poly.entity_id
_entity_poly.type
_entity_poly.pdbx_seq_one_letter_code
_entity_poly.pdbx_strand_id
1 'polypeptide(L)'
;MEWSDIFHEITTKHDFQAMHDFLENEYTTQIVYPDRKDIYQAFDLTPFERVKVVILGQDPYHGPNQAHGLAFSVQPNAKFPPSLRNMYKELEDDIGCHRNSPHLQDWAREGVLLLNTVLTVRQGEAHSHKDIGWEIFYG
;
A
#
# COMPACT_ATOMS: atom_id res chain seq x y z
N MET A 1 1.91 21.72 3.25
CA MET A 1 1.76 20.99 1.98
C MET A 1 1.09 19.70 2.36
N GLU A 2 -0.13 19.50 1.88
CA GLU A 2 -0.94 18.33 2.19
C GLU A 2 -0.90 17.33 1.04
N TRP A 3 -1.25 16.07 1.30
CA TRP A 3 -1.38 15.07 0.23
C TRP A 3 -2.41 15.48 -0.82
N SER A 4 -3.50 16.16 -0.42
CA SER A 4 -4.51 16.67 -1.35
C SER A 4 -3.95 17.63 -2.38
N ASP A 5 -2.99 18.48 -1.99
CA ASP A 5 -2.36 19.45 -2.89
C ASP A 5 -1.54 18.72 -3.95
N ILE A 6 -0.74 17.73 -3.50
CA ILE A 6 0.12 16.90 -4.35
C ILE A 6 -0.72 16.06 -5.31
N PHE A 7 -1.79 15.43 -4.81
CA PHE A 7 -2.67 14.58 -5.61
C PHE A 7 -3.41 15.41 -6.67
N HIS A 8 -3.81 16.64 -6.32
CA HIS A 8 -4.42 17.56 -7.27
C HIS A 8 -3.43 17.96 -8.39
N GLU A 9 -2.17 18.25 -8.05
CA GLU A 9 -1.14 18.56 -9.03
C GLU A 9 -0.89 17.37 -9.98
N ILE A 10 -0.71 16.16 -9.44
CA ILE A 10 -0.49 14.93 -10.21
C ILE A 10 -1.65 14.67 -11.17
N THR A 11 -2.89 14.73 -10.66
CA THR A 11 -4.11 14.46 -11.46
C THR A 11 -4.44 15.56 -12.46
N THR A 12 -3.85 16.75 -12.34
CA THR A 12 -3.96 17.81 -13.35
C THR A 12 -2.91 17.66 -14.46
N LYS A 13 -1.74 17.08 -14.13
CA LYS A 13 -0.63 16.88 -15.08
C LYS A 13 -0.81 15.64 -15.96
N HIS A 14 -1.52 14.62 -15.48
CA HIS A 14 -1.72 13.35 -16.16
C HIS A 14 -3.20 12.97 -16.24
N ASP A 15 -3.60 12.33 -17.35
CA ASP A 15 -4.95 11.81 -17.52
C ASP A 15 -5.08 10.42 -16.88
N PHE A 16 -5.81 10.34 -15.76
CA PHE A 16 -6.11 9.10 -15.03
C PHE A 16 -7.47 8.50 -15.38
N GLN A 17 -8.21 9.04 -16.36
CA GLN A 17 -9.56 8.59 -16.68
C GLN A 17 -9.59 7.10 -17.02
N ALA A 18 -8.65 6.63 -17.85
CA ALA A 18 -8.56 5.22 -18.23
C ALA A 18 -8.28 4.30 -17.01
N MET A 19 -7.44 4.75 -16.07
CA MET A 19 -7.15 4.00 -14.84
C MET A 19 -8.38 3.94 -13.94
N HIS A 20 -9.09 5.05 -13.78
CA HIS A 20 -10.31 5.10 -12.98
C HIS A 20 -11.42 4.21 -13.56
N ASP A 21 -11.65 4.26 -14.88
CA ASP A 21 -12.64 3.43 -15.56
C ASP A 21 -12.29 1.95 -15.44
N PHE A 22 -11.01 1.61 -15.59
CA PHE A 22 -10.51 0.25 -15.38
C PHE A 22 -10.77 -0.23 -13.95
N LEU A 23 -10.41 0.57 -12.93
CA LEU A 23 -10.60 0.20 -11.53
C LEU A 23 -12.07 0.08 -11.15
N GLU A 24 -12.94 0.97 -11.64
CA GLU A 24 -14.39 0.87 -11.40
C GLU A 24 -14.95 -0.44 -11.97
N ASN A 25 -14.53 -0.82 -13.19
CA ASN A 25 -14.90 -2.10 -13.76
C ASN A 25 -14.33 -3.29 -12.97
N GLU A 26 -13.06 -3.26 -12.56
CA GLU A 26 -12.46 -4.36 -11.79
C GLU A 26 -13.13 -4.54 -10.42
N TYR A 27 -13.40 -3.47 -9.68
CA TYR A 27 -14.07 -3.56 -8.38
C TYR A 27 -15.54 -4.01 -8.48
N THR A 28 -16.18 -3.86 -9.64
CA THR A 28 -17.57 -4.32 -9.88
C THR A 28 -17.66 -5.72 -10.45
N THR A 29 -16.61 -6.22 -11.11
CA THR A 29 -16.62 -7.51 -11.82
C THR A 29 -15.69 -8.56 -11.24
N GLN A 30 -14.70 -8.16 -10.44
CA GLN A 30 -13.67 -9.02 -9.85
C GLN A 30 -13.53 -8.78 -8.35
N ILE A 31 -12.75 -9.63 -7.67
CA ILE A 31 -12.30 -9.37 -6.30
C ILE A 31 -10.95 -8.68 -6.37
N VAL A 32 -10.91 -7.42 -5.92
CA VAL A 32 -9.72 -6.56 -5.93
C VAL A 32 -9.33 -6.23 -4.48
N TYR A 33 -8.03 -6.21 -4.21
CA TYR A 33 -7.44 -5.80 -2.94
C TYR A 33 -6.56 -4.55 -3.09
N PRO A 34 -6.46 -3.72 -2.05
CA PRO A 34 -7.24 -3.78 -0.81
C PRO A 34 -8.72 -3.38 -1.06
N ASP A 35 -9.54 -3.37 0.00
CA ASP A 35 -10.86 -2.73 -0.06
C ASP A 35 -10.72 -1.30 -0.60
N ARG A 36 -11.68 -0.85 -1.41
CA ARG A 36 -11.57 0.44 -2.13
C ARG A 36 -11.28 1.63 -1.21
N LYS A 37 -11.84 1.64 0.00
CA LYS A 37 -11.63 2.67 1.01
C LYS A 37 -10.21 2.73 1.57
N ASP A 38 -9.45 1.63 1.43
CA ASP A 38 -8.13 1.46 2.02
C ASP A 38 -7.00 1.65 1.00
N ILE A 39 -7.30 1.91 -0.28
CA ILE A 39 -6.28 2.12 -1.35
C ILE A 39 -5.22 3.15 -0.93
N TYR A 40 -5.65 4.24 -0.27
CA TYR A 40 -4.79 5.36 0.10
C TYR A 40 -4.39 5.38 1.59
N GLN A 41 -4.59 4.27 2.32
CA GLN A 41 -4.40 4.23 3.77
C GLN A 41 -2.99 4.65 4.22
N ALA A 42 -1.96 4.42 3.40
CA ALA A 42 -0.59 4.88 3.68
C ALA A 42 -0.50 6.41 3.81
N PHE A 43 -1.22 7.14 2.96
CA PHE A 43 -1.25 8.60 2.96
C PHE A 43 -2.12 9.15 4.10
N ASP A 44 -3.23 8.46 4.40
CA ASP A 44 -4.13 8.83 5.50
C ASP A 44 -3.44 8.70 6.87
N LEU A 45 -2.65 7.65 7.07
CA LEU A 45 -1.96 7.38 8.33
C LEU A 45 -0.64 8.16 8.49
N THR A 46 -0.04 8.56 7.37
CA THR A 46 1.22 9.29 7.35
C THR A 46 1.04 10.61 6.57
N PRO A 47 0.52 11.67 7.20
CA PRO A 47 0.42 13.00 6.58
C PRO A 47 1.76 13.46 6.02
N PHE A 48 1.73 14.21 4.92
CA PHE A 48 2.93 14.59 4.17
C PHE A 48 4.02 15.21 5.07
N GLU A 49 3.64 16.13 5.95
CA GLU A 49 4.56 16.80 6.89
C GLU A 49 5.16 15.88 7.97
N ARG A 50 4.59 14.68 8.18
CA ARG A 50 5.04 13.71 9.18
C ARG A 50 5.92 12.61 8.60
N VAL A 51 6.11 12.57 7.28
CA VAL A 51 6.96 11.57 6.64
C VAL A 51 8.40 11.74 7.13
N LYS A 52 8.95 10.68 7.73
CA LYS A 52 10.35 10.57 8.17
C LYS A 52 11.12 9.52 7.39
N VAL A 53 10.44 8.43 7.03
CA VAL A 53 11.00 7.27 6.32
C VAL A 53 10.01 6.85 5.25
N VAL A 54 10.51 6.43 4.09
CA VAL A 54 9.70 5.81 3.02
C VAL A 54 10.19 4.38 2.82
N ILE A 55 9.28 3.42 2.91
CA ILE A 55 9.54 2.01 2.61
C ILE A 55 8.68 1.62 1.41
N LEU A 56 9.35 1.22 0.32
CA LEU A 56 8.70 0.88 -0.94
C LEU A 56 8.42 -0.62 -1.04
N GLY A 57 7.15 -0.95 -1.30
CA GLY A 57 6.70 -2.28 -1.73
C GLY A 57 6.36 -2.30 -3.22
N GLN A 58 5.97 -3.47 -3.73
CA GLN A 58 5.66 -3.67 -5.16
C GLN A 58 4.15 -3.47 -5.41
N ASP A 59 3.36 -4.51 -5.15
CA ASP A 59 1.90 -4.53 -5.20
C ASP A 59 1.31 -5.00 -3.86
N PRO A 60 -0.01 -4.83 -3.62
CA PRO A 60 -0.63 -5.32 -2.40
C PRO A 60 -0.61 -6.86 -2.33
N TYR A 61 -0.76 -7.40 -1.13
CA TYR A 61 -1.03 -8.83 -1.00
C TYR A 61 -2.35 -9.22 -1.66
N HIS A 62 -2.31 -10.24 -2.52
CA HIS A 62 -3.42 -10.66 -3.37
C HIS A 62 -4.33 -11.75 -2.72
N GLY A 63 -4.18 -12.03 -1.43
CA GLY A 63 -5.01 -13.00 -0.71
C GLY A 63 -6.09 -12.36 0.17
N PRO A 64 -7.16 -13.10 0.49
CA PRO A 64 -8.27 -12.60 1.29
C PRO A 64 -7.82 -12.15 2.67
N ASN A 65 -8.32 -10.99 3.10
CA ASN A 65 -8.03 -10.37 4.41
C ASN A 65 -6.53 -10.14 4.66
N GLN A 66 -5.71 -9.95 3.62
CA GLN A 66 -4.30 -9.63 3.77
C GLN A 66 -4.07 -8.12 3.65
N ALA A 67 -4.17 -7.59 2.44
CA ALA A 67 -3.84 -6.19 2.18
C ALA A 67 -4.86 -5.23 2.82
N HIS A 68 -4.35 -4.10 3.28
CA HIS A 68 -5.15 -3.00 3.84
C HIS A 68 -4.54 -1.62 3.51
N GLY A 69 -3.83 -1.51 2.39
CA GLY A 69 -3.32 -0.22 1.90
C GLY A 69 -1.93 0.20 2.38
N LEU A 70 -1.21 -0.67 3.10
CA LEU A 70 0.17 -0.42 3.53
C LEU A 70 1.12 -1.48 2.95
N ALA A 71 2.27 -1.06 2.44
CA ALA A 71 3.33 -1.97 2.01
C ALA A 71 3.78 -2.89 3.16
N PHE A 72 4.04 -4.17 2.84
CA PHE A 72 4.49 -5.24 3.76
C PHE A 72 3.56 -5.59 4.94
N SER A 73 2.56 -4.78 5.24
CA SER A 73 1.61 -4.99 6.33
C SER A 73 0.45 -5.89 5.89
N VAL A 74 -0.03 -6.73 6.81
CA VAL A 74 -1.29 -7.45 6.64
C VAL A 74 -2.21 -7.26 7.86
N GLN A 75 -3.50 -7.55 7.67
CA GLN A 75 -4.47 -7.50 8.77
C GLN A 75 -4.01 -8.34 9.98
N PRO A 76 -4.38 -7.98 11.22
CA PRO A 76 -3.85 -8.62 12.44
C PRO A 76 -4.00 -10.14 12.51
N ASN A 77 -5.07 -10.69 11.92
CA ASN A 77 -5.36 -12.14 11.94
C ASN A 77 -4.81 -12.89 10.71
N ALA A 78 -4.17 -12.19 9.77
CA ALA A 78 -3.58 -12.80 8.59
C ALA A 78 -2.28 -13.53 8.94
N LYS A 79 -1.95 -14.56 8.16
CA LYS A 79 -0.66 -15.25 8.28
C LYS A 79 0.47 -14.30 7.89
N PHE A 80 1.55 -14.30 8.68
CA PHE A 80 2.77 -13.58 8.36
C PHE A 80 3.30 -13.90 6.95
N PRO A 81 3.43 -12.89 6.08
CA PRO A 81 4.13 -13.02 4.81
C PRO A 81 5.61 -13.35 5.02
N PRO A 82 6.25 -14.12 4.12
CA PRO A 82 7.68 -14.42 4.22
C PRO A 82 8.56 -13.17 4.31
N SER A 83 8.30 -12.14 3.50
CA SER A 83 9.06 -10.89 3.51
C SER A 83 8.95 -10.16 4.84
N LEU A 84 7.75 -10.09 5.43
CA LEU A 84 7.55 -9.45 6.73
C LEU A 84 8.25 -10.22 7.86
N ARG A 85 8.27 -11.57 7.81
CA ARG A 85 9.08 -12.36 8.77
C ARG A 85 10.56 -12.02 8.68
N ASN A 86 11.09 -11.84 7.47
CA ASN A 86 12.48 -11.47 7.28
C ASN A 86 12.76 -10.06 7.81
N MET A 87 11.84 -9.10 7.58
CA MET A 87 11.94 -7.75 8.15
C MET A 87 11.96 -7.77 9.68
N TYR A 88 11.13 -8.60 10.31
CA TYR A 88 11.08 -8.69 11.78
C TYR A 88 12.26 -9.44 12.37
N LYS A 89 12.80 -10.42 11.64
CA LYS A 89 14.06 -11.05 12.02
C LYS A 89 15.19 -10.00 12.02
N GLU A 90 15.31 -9.22 10.96
CA GLU A 90 16.31 -8.14 10.89
C GLU A 90 16.09 -7.09 11.99
N LEU A 91 14.84 -6.70 12.25
CA LEU A 91 14.50 -5.77 13.33
C LEU A 91 14.93 -6.29 14.72
N GLU A 92 14.77 -7.59 14.96
CA GLU A 92 15.19 -8.24 16.21
C GLU A 92 16.71 -8.36 16.28
N ASP A 93 17.37 -8.73 15.18
CA ASP A 93 18.83 -8.87 15.10
C ASP A 93 19.55 -7.50 15.24
N ASP A 94 19.00 -6.43 14.65
CA ASP A 94 19.58 -5.08 14.64
C ASP A 94 19.24 -4.27 15.91
N ILE A 95 17.96 -4.20 16.27
CA ILE A 95 17.45 -3.30 17.32
C ILE A 95 17.00 -4.06 18.59
N GLY A 96 16.94 -5.39 18.55
CA GLY A 96 16.44 -6.19 19.67
C GLY A 96 14.93 -6.06 19.88
N CYS A 97 14.19 -5.56 18.87
CA CYS A 97 12.75 -5.33 18.98
C CYS A 97 11.96 -6.51 18.39
N HIS A 98 11.34 -7.29 19.27
CA HIS A 98 10.47 -8.38 18.88
C HIS A 98 9.02 -7.91 18.64
N ARG A 99 8.39 -8.40 17.56
CA ARG A 99 7.01 -8.05 17.18
C ARG A 99 6.16 -9.29 16.87
N ASN A 100 4.96 -9.32 17.45
CA ASN A 100 4.03 -10.46 17.33
C ASN A 100 2.87 -10.24 16.35
N SER A 101 2.61 -8.99 15.95
CA SER A 101 1.52 -8.64 15.02
C SER A 101 2.08 -8.39 13.63
N PRO A 102 1.46 -8.90 12.56
CA PRO A 102 1.91 -8.65 11.19
C PRO A 102 1.42 -7.30 10.63
N HIS A 103 0.83 -6.47 11.48
CA HIS A 103 0.21 -5.20 11.14
C HIS A 103 1.13 -4.02 11.53
N LEU A 104 1.31 -3.07 10.61
CA LEU A 104 2.31 -1.99 10.68
C LEU A 104 1.70 -0.57 10.76
N GLN A 105 0.40 -0.43 11.10
CA GLN A 105 -0.20 0.90 11.24
C GLN A 105 0.49 1.78 12.31
N ASP A 106 1.11 1.16 13.31
CA ASP A 106 1.89 1.88 14.31
C ASP A 106 3.15 2.54 13.71
N TRP A 107 3.83 1.87 12.77
CA TRP A 107 4.94 2.48 12.03
C TRP A 107 4.46 3.64 11.17
N ALA A 108 3.32 3.49 10.49
CA ALA A 108 2.74 4.55 9.67
C ALA A 108 2.45 5.82 10.47
N ARG A 109 1.85 5.67 11.67
CA ARG A 109 1.56 6.79 12.58
C ARG A 109 2.81 7.49 13.11
N GLU A 110 3.94 6.78 13.20
CA GLU A 110 5.23 7.33 13.63
C GLU A 110 6.01 8.03 12.51
N GLY A 111 5.49 8.05 11.28
CA GLY A 111 6.09 8.74 10.14
C GLY A 111 6.71 7.84 9.08
N VAL A 112 6.46 6.53 9.12
CA VAL A 112 6.94 5.59 8.10
C VAL A 112 5.90 5.46 6.98
N LEU A 113 6.14 6.10 5.84
CA LEU A 113 5.29 5.97 4.66
C LEU A 113 5.51 4.59 4.01
N LEU A 114 4.57 3.66 4.23
CA LEU A 114 4.59 2.28 3.74
C LEU A 114 3.86 2.20 2.39
N LEU A 115 4.58 2.46 1.30
CA LEU A 115 4.01 2.75 0.00
C LEU A 115 4.30 1.64 -1.02
N ASN A 116 3.27 1.02 -1.57
CA ASN A 116 3.45 0.15 -2.75
C ASN A 116 3.54 1.01 -4.01
N THR A 117 4.28 0.56 -5.03
CA THR A 117 4.33 1.21 -6.35
C THR A 117 3.11 0.91 -7.24
N VAL A 118 2.36 -0.13 -6.89
CA VAL A 118 1.04 -0.45 -7.46
C VAL A 118 0.08 -0.55 -6.28
N LEU A 119 -1.05 0.16 -6.32
CA LEU A 119 -1.92 0.28 -5.14
C LEU A 119 -3.10 -0.70 -5.09
N THR A 120 -3.35 -1.45 -6.17
CA THR A 120 -4.42 -2.46 -6.24
C THR A 120 -3.94 -3.74 -6.91
N VAL A 121 -4.62 -4.86 -6.64
CA VAL A 121 -4.32 -6.17 -7.26
C VAL A 121 -5.57 -7.04 -7.27
N ARG A 122 -5.69 -7.96 -8.21
CA ARG A 122 -6.77 -8.95 -8.27
C ARG A 122 -6.47 -10.12 -7.35
N GLN A 123 -7.50 -10.72 -6.77
CA GLN A 123 -7.36 -11.89 -5.91
C GLN A 123 -6.61 -13.02 -6.63
N GLY A 124 -5.55 -13.53 -6.01
CA GLY A 124 -4.78 -14.67 -6.51
C GLY A 124 -3.85 -14.37 -7.70
N GLU A 125 -3.82 -13.13 -8.19
CA GLU A 125 -3.08 -12.76 -9.40
C GLU A 125 -2.09 -11.63 -9.10
N ALA A 126 -0.88 -12.00 -8.65
CA ALA A 126 0.19 -11.03 -8.42
C ALA A 126 0.48 -10.21 -9.69
N HIS A 127 0.73 -8.91 -9.52
CA HIS A 127 0.99 -7.94 -10.59
C HIS A 127 -0.14 -7.75 -11.62
N SER A 128 -1.37 -8.19 -11.34
CA SER A 128 -2.48 -8.10 -12.30
C SER A 128 -2.81 -6.66 -12.73
N HIS A 129 -2.50 -5.66 -11.89
CA HIS A 129 -2.75 -4.24 -12.13
C HIS A 129 -1.46 -3.45 -12.38
N LYS A 130 -0.39 -4.12 -12.82
CA LYS A 130 0.81 -3.45 -13.32
C LYS A 130 0.50 -2.69 -14.61
N ASP A 131 1.17 -1.57 -14.82
CA ASP A 131 1.12 -0.73 -16.03
C ASP A 131 -0.27 -0.12 -16.33
N ILE A 132 -1.19 -0.08 -15.36
CA ILE A 132 -2.53 0.54 -15.53
C ILE A 132 -2.54 2.04 -15.24
N GLY A 133 -1.45 2.58 -14.68
CA GLY A 133 -1.33 4.00 -14.36
C GLY A 133 -0.88 4.31 -12.93
N TRP A 134 -0.81 3.31 -12.03
CA TRP A 134 -0.32 3.53 -10.67
C TRP A 134 1.13 4.04 -10.64
N GLU A 135 1.96 3.58 -11.57
CA GLU A 135 3.36 3.97 -11.69
C GLU A 135 3.53 5.43 -12.10
N ILE A 136 2.54 6.01 -12.80
CA ILE A 136 2.52 7.42 -13.22
C ILE A 136 2.34 8.34 -12.00
N PHE A 137 1.73 7.83 -10.93
CA PHE A 137 1.55 8.59 -9.69
C PHE A 137 2.87 9.05 -9.06
N TYR A 138 4.00 8.44 -9.44
CA TYR A 138 5.33 8.73 -8.89
C TYR A 138 6.28 9.44 -9.87
N GLY A 139 5.86 9.77 -11.10
CA GLY A 139 6.70 10.34 -12.17
C GLY A 139 6.39 11.78 -12.58
#